data_AF-A0A1V2RCX6-F1
#
_entry.id   AF-A0A1V2RCX6-F1
#
_cell.length_a   1.000
_cell.length_b   1.000
_cell.length_c   1.000
_cell.angle_alpha   90.00
_cell.angle_beta   90.00
_cell.angle_gamma   90.00
#
_symmetry.space_group_name_H-M   'P 1'
#
loop_
_entity.id
_entity.type
_entity.pdbx_description
1 polymer ?
#
loop_
_entity_poly.entity_id
_entity_poly.type
_entity_poly.pdbx_seq_one_letter_code
_entity_poly.pdbx_strand_id
1 'polypeptide(L)'
;MCVDELSEVAGAIADPVRREILVMLRHTPLTAGEIAARFSISRPAVSRHLRVLRESGLVRDEQAGRHRRYSLVPSRLDHLATWLARFEERRPQWSQRLAALETEVHRARRDRGREAPASAPCTAHHPGKDTG
;
A
#
# COMPACT_ATOMS: atom_id res chain seq x y z
N MET A 1 33.20 -1.52 -15.53
CA MET A 1 31.92 -0.84 -15.84
C MET A 1 31.13 -0.81 -14.55
N CYS A 2 30.87 0.37 -13.98
CA CYS A 2 29.94 0.46 -12.85
C CYS A 2 28.55 0.21 -13.40
N VAL A 3 28.01 -0.99 -13.15
CA VAL A 3 26.59 -1.22 -13.34
C VAL A 3 25.86 -0.29 -12.38
N ASP A 4 24.98 0.53 -12.94
CA ASP A 4 24.17 1.48 -12.20
C ASP A 4 23.19 0.72 -11.29
N GLU A 5 23.24 0.98 -9.98
CA GLU A 5 22.43 0.28 -8.96
C GLU A 5 20.94 0.40 -9.27
N LEU A 6 20.51 1.54 -9.80
CA LEU A 6 19.14 1.77 -10.23
C LEU A 6 18.74 0.80 -11.36
N SER A 7 19.61 0.61 -12.34
CA SER A 7 19.37 -0.25 -13.50
C SER A 7 19.23 -1.73 -13.09
N GLU A 8 20.04 -2.20 -12.15
CA GLU A 8 19.95 -3.57 -11.61
C GLU A 8 18.62 -3.80 -10.87
N VAL A 9 18.23 -2.85 -10.00
CA VAL A 9 16.97 -2.94 -9.25
C VAL A 9 15.77 -2.83 -10.19
N ALA A 10 15.76 -1.87 -11.11
CA ALA A 10 14.70 -1.66 -12.09
C ALA A 10 14.55 -2.89 -13.00
N GLY A 11 15.66 -3.42 -13.51
CA GLY A 11 15.67 -4.66 -14.31
C GLY A 11 15.15 -5.85 -13.51
N ALA A 12 15.53 -5.99 -12.25
CA ALA A 12 15.04 -7.05 -11.37
C ALA A 12 13.53 -6.95 -11.10
N ILE A 13 12.93 -5.77 -10.97
CA ILE A 13 11.48 -5.65 -10.75
C ILE A 13 10.64 -5.64 -12.03
N ALA A 14 11.25 -5.56 -13.22
CA ALA A 14 10.53 -5.54 -14.49
C ALA A 14 9.77 -6.85 -14.78
N ASP A 15 10.21 -7.98 -14.21
CA ASP A 15 9.59 -9.29 -14.37
C ASP A 15 8.43 -9.51 -13.37
N PRO A 16 7.27 -10.01 -13.82
CA PRO A 16 6.10 -10.20 -12.97
C PRO A 16 6.31 -11.24 -11.86
N VAL A 17 6.99 -12.34 -12.16
CA VAL A 17 7.27 -13.41 -11.18
C VAL A 17 8.17 -12.88 -10.08
N ARG A 18 9.20 -12.10 -10.43
CA ARG A 18 10.08 -11.45 -9.44
C ARG A 18 9.32 -10.48 -8.54
N ARG A 19 8.37 -9.70 -9.07
CA ARG A 19 7.50 -8.83 -8.24
C ARG A 19 6.65 -9.63 -7.27
N GLU A 20 6.05 -10.72 -7.73
CA GLU A 20 5.25 -11.61 -6.86
C GLU A 20 6.10 -12.22 -5.74
N ILE A 21 7.32 -12.66 -6.04
CA ILE A 21 8.27 -13.15 -5.03
C ILE A 21 8.53 -12.07 -3.98
N LEU A 22 8.82 -10.83 -4.39
CA LEU A 22 9.06 -9.72 -3.45
C LEU A 22 7.83 -9.43 -2.58
N VAL A 23 6.61 -9.50 -3.14
CA VAL A 23 5.36 -9.33 -2.39
C VAL A 23 5.19 -10.41 -1.33
N MET A 24 5.50 -11.67 -1.66
CA MET A 24 5.44 -12.78 -0.70
C MET A 24 6.45 -12.61 0.44
N LEU A 25 7.67 -12.15 0.11
CA LEU A 25 8.74 -11.93 1.08
C LEU A 25 8.56 -10.67 1.95
N ARG A 26 7.59 -9.81 1.66
CA ARG A 26 7.32 -8.56 2.40
C ARG A 26 7.10 -8.79 3.89
N HIS A 27 6.42 -9.88 4.24
CA HIS A 27 5.94 -10.10 5.60
C HIS A 27 6.71 -11.18 6.35
N THR A 28 7.24 -12.18 5.64
CA THR A 28 7.88 -13.33 6.28
C THR A 28 8.97 -13.92 5.38
N PRO A 29 10.13 -14.29 5.94
CA PRO A 29 11.15 -15.03 5.19
C PRO A 29 10.65 -16.40 4.75
N LEU A 30 10.89 -16.76 3.49
CA LEU A 30 10.45 -18.03 2.90
C LEU A 30 11.62 -18.78 2.26
N THR A 31 11.54 -20.10 2.25
CA THR A 31 12.47 -20.97 1.53
C THR A 31 12.14 -21.00 0.03
N ALA A 32 13.13 -21.36 -0.80
CA ALA A 32 12.89 -21.56 -2.25
C ALA A 32 11.79 -22.59 -2.53
N GLY A 33 11.62 -23.60 -1.67
CA GLY A 33 10.57 -24.60 -1.79
C GLY A 33 9.17 -24.03 -1.53
N GLU A 34 9.02 -23.23 -0.46
CA GLU A 34 7.76 -22.55 -0.13
C GLU A 34 7.36 -21.52 -1.18
N ILE A 35 8.35 -20.83 -1.78
CA ILE A 35 8.12 -19.89 -2.88
C ILE A 35 7.68 -20.68 -4.13
N ALA A 36 8.40 -21.74 -4.49
CA ALA A 36 8.09 -22.52 -5.69
C ALA A 36 6.73 -23.21 -5.63
N ALA A 37 6.25 -23.58 -4.44
CA ALA A 37 4.92 -24.17 -4.27
C ALA A 37 3.76 -23.24 -4.66
N ARG A 38 4.00 -21.92 -4.79
CA ARG A 38 2.99 -20.92 -5.13
C ARG A 38 2.96 -20.56 -6.63
N PHE A 39 3.84 -21.16 -7.43
CA PHE A 39 3.89 -20.95 -8.87
C PHE A 39 3.68 -22.25 -9.64
N SER A 40 3.13 -22.13 -10.84
CA SER A 40 3.02 -23.23 -11.82
C SER A 40 4.30 -23.43 -12.65
N ILE A 41 5.41 -22.78 -12.28
CA ILE A 41 6.70 -22.90 -12.96
C ILE A 41 7.62 -23.88 -12.24
N SER A 42 8.67 -24.32 -12.93
CA SER A 42 9.62 -25.28 -12.38
C SER A 42 10.47 -24.69 -11.24
N ARG A 43 10.88 -25.52 -10.28
CA ARG A 43 11.81 -25.11 -9.20
C ARG A 43 13.10 -24.46 -9.72
N PRO A 44 13.76 -24.97 -10.79
CA PRO A 44 14.91 -24.28 -11.38
C PRO A 44 14.61 -22.87 -11.89
N ALA A 45 13.40 -22.63 -12.42
CA ALA A 45 13.00 -21.29 -12.84
C ALA A 45 12.89 -20.34 -11.63
N VAL A 46 12.24 -20.78 -10.55
CA VAL A 46 12.16 -20.00 -9.30
C VAL A 46 13.55 -19.70 -8.72
N SER A 47 14.44 -20.69 -8.70
CA SER A 47 15.83 -20.49 -8.26
C SER A 47 16.58 -19.46 -9.12
N ARG A 48 16.31 -19.40 -10.43
CA ARG A 48 16.86 -18.36 -11.31
C ARG A 48 16.32 -16.98 -10.96
N HIS A 49 15.00 -16.85 -10.73
CA HIS A 49 14.42 -15.58 -10.27
C HIS A 49 15.03 -15.12 -8.94
N LEU A 50 15.18 -16.03 -7.97
CA LEU A 50 15.80 -15.75 -6.67
C LEU A 50 17.27 -15.35 -6.80
N ARG A 51 18.01 -15.95 -7.73
CA ARG A 51 19.40 -15.58 -8.02
C ARG A 51 19.48 -14.13 -8.51
N VAL A 52 18.66 -13.74 -9.49
CA VAL A 52 18.62 -12.36 -10.00
C VAL A 52 18.26 -11.37 -8.90
N LEU A 53 17.24 -11.70 -8.07
CA LEU A 53 16.85 -10.86 -6.95
C LEU A 53 17.94 -10.71 -5.87
N ARG A 54 18.78 -11.74 -5.70
CA ARG A 54 19.92 -11.67 -4.79
C ARG A 54 21.07 -10.86 -5.38
N GLU A 55 21.36 -11.04 -6.67
CA GLU A 55 22.41 -10.30 -7.38
C GLU A 55 22.08 -8.80 -7.43
N SER A 56 20.81 -8.41 -7.57
CA SER A 56 20.37 -7.02 -7.44
C SER A 56 20.29 -6.53 -5.98
N GLY A 57 20.51 -7.41 -5.01
CA GLY A 57 20.46 -7.10 -3.58
C GLY A 57 19.04 -6.94 -3.01
N LEU A 58 17.98 -7.02 -3.81
CA LEU A 58 16.59 -6.91 -3.36
C LEU A 58 16.20 -8.00 -2.35
N VAL A 59 16.90 -9.13 -2.39
CA VAL A 59 16.69 -10.25 -1.47
C VAL A 59 18.02 -10.69 -0.88
N ARG A 60 18.02 -11.02 0.40
CA ARG A 60 19.13 -11.70 1.08
C ARG A 60 18.75 -13.13 1.43
N ASP A 61 19.71 -14.03 1.46
CA ASP A 61 19.51 -15.40 1.92
C ASP A 61 20.29 -15.68 3.21
N GLU A 62 19.65 -16.41 4.12
CA GLU A 62 20.22 -16.84 5.39
C GLU A 62 20.08 -18.37 5.50
N GLN A 63 21.14 -19.02 5.97
CA GLN A 63 21.14 -20.47 6.18
C GLN A 63 20.33 -20.80 7.43
N ALA A 64 19.22 -21.54 7.26
CA ALA A 64 18.36 -22.00 8.34
C ALA A 64 18.34 -23.55 8.35
N GLY A 65 19.32 -24.13 9.04
CA GLY A 65 19.51 -25.59 9.06
C GLY A 65 19.85 -26.13 7.66
N ARG A 66 19.02 -27.02 7.13
CA ARG A 66 19.19 -27.62 5.79
C ARG A 66 18.66 -26.77 4.64
N HIS A 67 17.96 -25.67 4.92
CA HIS A 67 17.33 -24.84 3.90
C HIS A 67 17.85 -23.40 3.95
N ARG A 68 17.83 -22.73 2.79
CA ARG A 68 18.06 -21.28 2.72
C ARG A 68 16.72 -20.56 2.80
N ARG A 69 16.63 -19.58 3.69
CA ARG A 69 15.49 -18.66 3.79
C ARG A 69 15.85 -17.35 3.13
N TYR A 70 14.94 -16.85 2.31
CA TYR A 70 15.06 -15.60 1.58
C TYR A 70 14.25 -14.53 2.30
N SER A 71 14.80 -13.33 2.40
CA SER A 71 14.16 -12.16 3.02
C SER A 71 14.29 -10.94 2.11
N LEU A 72 13.24 -10.13 2.03
CA LEU A 72 13.26 -8.86 1.31
C LEU A 72 14.24 -7.88 1.97
N VAL A 73 14.95 -7.08 1.17
CA VAL A 73 15.77 -5.96 1.62
C VAL A 73 15.13 -4.66 1.10
N PRO A 74 14.22 -4.02 1.88
CA PRO A 74 13.45 -2.88 1.41
C PRO A 74 14.30 -1.68 1.02
N SER A 75 15.43 -1.46 1.71
CA SER A 75 16.32 -0.31 1.48
C SER A 75 16.89 -0.26 0.06
N ARG A 76 16.96 -1.39 -0.64
CA ARG A 76 17.39 -1.42 -2.05
C ARG A 76 16.38 -0.78 -3.01
N LEU A 77 15.12 -0.63 -2.59
CA LEU A 77 14.10 0.06 -3.37
C LEU A 77 14.14 1.58 -3.18
N ASP A 78 14.83 2.09 -2.16
CA ASP A 78 14.82 3.52 -1.81
C ASP A 78 15.37 4.39 -2.94
N HIS A 79 16.43 3.93 -3.61
CA HIS A 79 17.03 4.68 -4.71
C HIS A 79 16.09 4.77 -5.92
N LEU A 80 15.41 3.66 -6.25
CA LEU A 80 14.37 3.63 -7.28
C LEU A 80 13.18 4.52 -6.90
N ALA A 81 12.71 4.46 -5.65
CA ALA A 81 11.62 5.29 -5.17
C ALA A 81 11.97 6.78 -5.24
N THR A 82 13.18 7.15 -4.83
CA THR A 82 13.70 8.52 -4.91
C THR A 82 13.77 8.99 -6.37
N TRP A 83 14.21 8.14 -7.29
CA TRP A 83 14.25 8.45 -8.71
C TRP A 83 12.84 8.64 -9.29
N LEU A 84 11.89 7.76 -8.96
CA LEU A 84 10.49 7.86 -9.40
C LEU A 84 9.82 9.14 -8.90
N ALA A 85 10.12 9.56 -7.65
CA ALA A 85 9.58 10.78 -7.06
C ALA A 85 9.87 12.04 -7.88
N ARG A 86 10.95 12.07 -8.66
CA ARG A 86 11.29 13.19 -9.57
C ARG A 86 10.26 13.39 -10.69
N PHE A 87 9.49 12.36 -11.03
CA PHE A 87 8.44 12.44 -12.03
C PHE A 87 7.07 12.71 -11.41
N GLU A 88 6.95 12.63 -10.09
CA GLU A 88 5.69 12.85 -9.37
C GLU A 88 5.31 14.35 -9.29
N GLU A 89 6.24 15.26 -9.55
CA GLU A 89 6.01 16.72 -9.59
C GLU A 89 4.88 17.16 -10.55
N ARG A 90 4.57 16.34 -11.58
CA ARG A 90 3.50 16.63 -12.55
C ARG A 90 2.17 15.92 -12.26
N ARG A 91 2.07 15.11 -11.21
CA ARG A 91 0.78 14.55 -10.80
C ARG A 91 0.02 15.68 -10.09
N PRO A 92 -1.07 16.22 -10.68
CA PRO A 92 -1.87 17.24 -9.99
C PRO A 92 -2.22 16.67 -8.63
N GLN A 93 -1.90 17.41 -7.56
CA GLN A 93 -1.97 16.96 -6.17
C GLN A 93 -3.31 16.24 -5.92
N TRP A 94 -3.29 14.93 -6.09
CA TRP A 94 -4.46 14.08 -5.89
C TRP A 94 -4.91 14.20 -4.43
N SER A 95 -3.94 14.39 -3.54
CA SER A 95 -4.12 14.83 -2.16
C SER A 95 -4.92 16.13 -2.04
N GLN A 96 -4.62 17.18 -2.80
CA GLN A 96 -5.40 18.43 -2.75
C GLN A 96 -6.80 18.26 -3.34
N ARG A 97 -6.95 17.49 -4.43
CA ARG A 97 -8.26 17.17 -4.99
C ARG A 97 -9.12 16.33 -4.03
N LEU A 98 -8.52 15.38 -3.33
CA LEU A 98 -9.18 14.60 -2.28
C LEU A 98 -9.53 15.47 -1.07
N ALA A 99 -8.63 16.35 -0.61
CA ALA A 99 -8.89 17.27 0.49
C ALA A 99 -10.04 18.25 0.17
N ALA A 100 -10.12 18.72 -1.07
CA ALA A 100 -11.24 19.54 -1.53
C ALA A 100 -12.57 18.77 -1.50
N LEU A 101 -12.58 17.50 -1.93
CA LEU A 101 -13.76 16.63 -1.85
C LEU A 101 -14.17 16.33 -0.40
N GLU A 102 -13.21 16.04 0.49
CA GLU A 102 -13.47 15.83 1.92
C GLU A 102 -14.14 17.05 2.55
N THR A 103 -13.65 18.25 2.23
CA THR A 103 -14.23 19.52 2.72
C THR A 103 -15.70 19.65 2.29
N GLU A 104 -16.02 19.31 1.04
CA GLU A 104 -17.38 19.41 0.51
C GLU A 104 -18.33 18.37 1.13
N VAL A 105 -17.85 17.14 1.34
CA VAL A 105 -18.59 16.09 2.04
C VAL A 105 -18.90 16.50 3.48
N HIS A 106 -17.95 17.14 4.18
CA HIS A 106 -18.16 17.65 5.53
C HIS A 106 -19.19 18.79 5.58
N ARG A 107 -19.23 19.69 4.58
CA ARG A 107 -20.27 20.73 4.48
C ARG A 107 -21.65 20.12 4.27
N ALA A 108 -21.80 19.25 3.27
CA ALA A 108 -23.08 18.60 2.95
C ALA A 108 -23.62 17.69 4.08
N ARG A 109 -22.76 17.21 4.98
CA ARG A 109 -23.18 16.49 6.20
C ARG A 109 -23.67 17.43 7.30
N ARG A 110 -23.05 18.61 7.46
CA ARG A 110 -23.50 19.63 8.43
C ARG A 110 -24.83 20.25 8.04
N ASP A 111 -25.03 20.54 6.75
CA ASP A 111 -26.27 21.17 6.28
C ASP A 111 -27.47 20.24 6.46
N ARG A 112 -27.32 18.95 6.16
CA ARG A 112 -28.36 17.93 6.44
C ARG A 112 -28.65 17.72 7.93
N GLY A 113 -27.67 17.90 8.81
CA GLY A 113 -27.88 17.83 10.26
C GLY A 113 -28.60 19.06 10.82
N ARG A 114 -28.48 20.22 10.15
CA ARG A 114 -29.15 21.47 10.52
C ARG A 114 -30.59 21.54 9.99
N GLU A 115 -30.90 20.78 8.94
CA GLU A 115 -32.24 20.63 8.35
C GLU A 115 -33.09 19.52 8.98
N ALA A 116 -32.58 18.77 9.96
CA ALA A 116 -33.39 17.80 10.71
C ALA A 116 -34.51 18.56 11.45
N PRO A 117 -35.80 18.30 11.16
CA PRO A 117 -36.88 19.10 11.73
C PRO A 117 -36.99 18.83 13.23
N ALA A 118 -37.06 19.93 14.00
CA ALA A 118 -37.58 19.89 15.35
C ALA A 118 -39.06 19.52 15.29
N SER A 119 -39.36 18.22 15.25
CA SER A 119 -40.70 17.71 15.46
C SER A 119 -41.10 17.99 16.91
N ALA A 120 -41.87 19.05 17.10
CA ALA A 120 -42.53 19.37 18.36
C ALA A 120 -43.52 18.25 18.74
N PRO A 121 -43.62 17.89 20.02
CA PRO A 121 -44.87 17.38 20.56
C PRO A 121 -45.73 18.58 20.95
N CYS A 122 -46.86 18.67 20.26
CA CYS A 122 -48.03 19.44 20.64
C CYS A 122 -48.58 18.91 21.97
N THR A 123 -48.78 19.77 22.98
CA THR A 123 -49.82 19.56 23.99
C THR A 123 -50.49 20.88 24.30
N ALA A 124 -51.72 21.03 23.79
CA ALA A 124 -52.70 22.00 24.26
C ALA A 124 -53.36 21.52 25.58
N HIS A 125 -54.07 22.44 26.27
CA HIS A 125 -55.03 22.29 27.40
C HIS A 125 -54.51 22.88 28.75
N HIS A 126 -55.14 23.79 29.50
CA HIS A 126 -56.40 24.60 29.47
C HIS A 126 -56.21 25.80 30.48
N PRO A 127 -57.20 26.67 30.81
CA PRO A 127 -57.05 28.10 31.01
C PRO A 127 -57.19 28.48 32.51
N GLY A 128 -57.03 29.75 32.81
CA GLY A 128 -56.83 30.24 34.17
C GLY A 128 -58.01 30.16 35.14
N LYS A 129 -57.71 30.57 36.37
CA LYS A 129 -58.41 31.61 37.12
C LYS A 129 -57.40 32.20 38.12
N ASP A 130 -57.80 33.34 38.70
CA ASP A 130 -57.19 34.09 39.81
C ASP A 130 -56.57 35.42 39.33
N THR A 131 -56.95 36.63 39.74
CA THR A 131 -57.96 37.19 40.65
C THR A 131 -57.98 38.72 40.37
N GLY A 132 -59.12 39.39 40.41
CA GLY A 132 -59.20 40.87 40.42
C GLY A 132 -60.48 41.43 39.86
#